data_AF-A0A1B2I9K0-F1
#
_entry.id   AF-A0A1B2I9K0-F1
#
_cell.length_a   1.000
_cell.length_b   1.000
_cell.length_c   1.000
_cell.angle_alpha   90.00
_cell.angle_beta   90.00
_cell.angle_gamma   90.00
#
_symmetry.space_group_name_H-M   'P 1'
#
loop_
_entity.id
_entity.type
_entity.pdbx_description
1 polymer ?
#
loop_
_entity_poly.entity_id
_entity_poly.type
_entity_poly.pdbx_seq_one_letter_code
_entity_poly.pdbx_strand_id
1 'polypeptide(L)' 'MPECGFCRMVMDFLKARGIEFEEVSIPSSKEAQHFMESHGYISAPVTVIGDKEIMGAEISEIKKALGL' A
#
# COMPACT_ATOMS: atom_id res chain seq x y z
N MET A 1 -11.79 0.09 3.73
CA MET A 1 -12.04 -0.19 5.16
C MET A 1 -11.74 1.10 5.92
N PRO A 2 -12.74 1.82 6.45
CA PRO A 2 -12.56 3.20 6.94
C PRO A 2 -11.68 3.33 8.20
N GLU A 3 -11.20 2.23 8.79
CA GLU A 3 -10.43 2.23 10.05
C GLU A 3 -9.01 1.68 9.91
N CYS A 4 -8.43 1.65 8.71
CA CYS A 4 -7.02 1.27 8.57
C CYS A 4 -6.11 2.47 8.85
N GLY A 5 -5.75 2.69 10.12
CA GLY A 5 -4.83 3.77 10.52
C GLY A 5 -3.49 3.72 9.79
N PHE A 6 -2.96 2.52 9.56
CA PHE A 6 -1.72 2.29 8.80
C PHE A 6 -1.85 2.65 7.32
N CYS A 7 -2.97 2.33 6.68
CA CYS A 7 -3.23 2.69 5.29
C CYS A 7 -3.22 4.21 5.12
N ARG A 8 -3.89 4.93 6.03
CA ARG A 8 -3.90 6.39 6.03
C ARG A 8 -2.51 6.98 6.22
N MET A 9 -1.71 6.42 7.13
CA MET A 9 -0.33 6.85 7.35
C MET A 9 0.52 6.77 6.07
N VAL A 10 0.44 5.66 5.33
CA VAL A 10 1.17 5.50 4.06
C VAL A 10 0.68 6.48 3.00
N MET A 11 -0.63 6.62 2.84
CA MET A 11 -1.21 7.55 1.88
C MET A 11 -0.83 9.01 2.19
N ASP A 12 -0.91 9.42 3.46
CA ASP A 12 -0.54 10.77 3.89
C ASP A 12 0.96 11.00 3.67
N PHE A 13 1.80 9.98 3.89
CA PHE A 13 3.23 10.04 3.60
C PHE A 13 3.54 10.26 2.11
N LEU A 14 2.84 9.55 1.22
CA LEU A 14 2.98 9.68 -0.23
C LEU A 14 2.44 11.04 -0.71
N LYS A 15 1.26 11.45 -0.23
CA LYS A 15 0.66 12.77 -0.52
C LYS A 15 1.55 13.92 -0.08
N ALA A 16 2.12 13.85 1.13
CA ALA A 16 3.01 14.88 1.66
C ALA A 16 4.30 15.05 0.84
N ARG A 17 4.69 14.03 0.06
CA ARG A 17 5.83 14.06 -0.85
C ARG A 17 5.46 14.44 -2.28
N GLY A 18 4.18 14.65 -2.57
CA GLY A 18 3.69 14.89 -3.93
C GLY A 18 3.88 13.69 -4.85
N ILE A 19 3.93 12.47 -4.29
CA ILE A 19 4.02 11.24 -5.07
C ILE A 19 2.62 10.86 -5.52
N GLU A 20 2.44 10.65 -6.81
CA GLU A 20 1.20 10.11 -7.37
C GLU A 20 1.09 8.62 -7.05
N PHE A 21 -0.07 8.20 -6.54
CA PHE A 21 -0.38 6.80 -6.26
C PHE A 21 -1.85 6.53 -6.49
N GLU A 22 -2.17 5.26 -6.72
CA GLU A 22 -3.54 4.77 -6.83
C GLU A 22 -3.99 4.13 -5.50
N GLU A 23 -5.13 4.57 -4.98
CA GLU A 23 -5.75 3.94 -3.81
C GLU A 23 -6.74 2.88 -4.27
N VAL A 24 -6.42 1.61 -4.02
CA VAL A 24 -7.31 0.49 -4.33
C VAL A 24 -7.92 -0.07 -3.04
N SER A 25 -9.24 0.07 -2.90
CA SER A 25 -9.97 -0.48 -1.77
C SER A 25 -10.19 -1.98 -1.95
N ILE A 26 -9.49 -2.80 -1.17
CA ILE A 26 -9.61 -4.27 -1.13
C ILE A 26 -11.08 -4.75 -1.05
N PRO A 27 -11.92 -4.32 -0.09
CA PRO A 27 -13.30 -4.84 -0.01
C PRO A 27 -14.17 -4.44 -1.21
N SER A 28 -13.74 -3.47 -2.02
CA SER A 28 -14.50 -2.94 -3.16
C SER A 28 -13.96 -3.41 -4.51
N SER A 29 -12.75 -3.96 -4.57
CA SER A 29 -12.13 -4.48 -5.80
C SER A 29 -11.86 -5.97 -5.67
N LYS A 30 -12.41 -6.74 -6.61
CA LYS A 30 -12.17 -8.19 -6.70
C LYS A 30 -10.72 -8.47 -7.10
N GLU A 31 -10.15 -7.61 -7.92
CA GLU A 31 -8.76 -7.68 -8.38
C GLU A 31 -7.80 -7.50 -7.19
N ALA A 32 -8.07 -6.54 -6.31
CA ALA A 32 -7.27 -6.36 -5.09
C ALA A 32 -7.41 -7.53 -4.12
N GLN A 33 -8.62 -8.11 -3.97
CA GLN A 33 -8.81 -9.33 -3.18
C GLN A 33 -8.01 -10.50 -3.77
N HIS A 34 -8.11 -10.71 -5.08
CA HIS A 34 -7.37 -11.77 -5.76
C HIS A 34 -5.86 -11.56 -5.70
N PHE A 35 -5.39 -10.31 -5.78
CA PHE A 35 -3.99 -9.94 -5.62
C PHE A 35 -3.48 -10.31 -4.22
N MET A 36 -4.24 -9.97 -3.17
CA MET A 36 -3.90 -10.34 -1.80
C MET A 36 -3.85 -11.86 -1.61
N GLU A 37 -4.85 -12.58 -2.10
CA GLU A 37 -4.89 -14.05 -2.01
C GLU A 37 -3.74 -14.71 -2.77
N SER A 38 -3.45 -14.25 -3.99
CA SER A 38 -2.42 -14.84 -4.85
C SER A 38 -1.00 -14.62 -4.31
N HIS A 39 -0.74 -13.46 -3.71
CA HIS A 39 0.56 -13.14 -3.09
C HIS A 39 0.64 -13.61 -1.63
N GLY A 40 -0.45 -14.12 -1.06
CA GLY A 40 -0.51 -14.58 0.34
C GLY A 40 -0.52 -13.45 1.37
N TYR A 41 -0.92 -12.23 0.98
CA TYR A 41 -1.08 -11.12 1.89
C TYR A 41 -2.33 -11.29 2.75
N ILE A 42 -2.15 -11.22 4.06
CA ILE A 42 -3.23 -11.39 5.05
C ILE A 42 -3.65 -10.07 5.70
N SER A 43 -2.90 -8.99 5.47
CA SER A 43 -3.12 -7.70 6.11
C SER A 43 -2.86 -6.54 5.15
N ALA A 44 -3.52 -5.42 5.44
CA ALA A 44 -3.37 -4.15 4.74
C ALA A 44 -2.61 -3.14 5.64
N PRO A 45 -1.97 -2.10 5.08
CA PRO A 45 -1.84 -1.80 3.65
C PRO A 45 -0.82 -2.69 2.95
N VAL A 46 -0.94 -2.87 1.63
CA VAL A 46 0.13 -3.39 0.77
C VAL A 46 0.47 -2.29 -0.22
N THR A 47 1.74 -1.91 -0.27
CA THR A 47 2.25 -0.85 -1.12
C THR A 47 3.09 -1.49 -2.23
N VAL A 48 2.68 -1.29 -3.48
CA VAL A 48 3.39 -1.81 -4.66
C VAL A 48 4.09 -0.65 -5.35
N ILE A 49 5.41 -0.73 -5.49
CA ILE A 49 6.27 0.29 -6.10
C ILE A 49 7.11 -0.40 -7.18
N GLY A 50 6.65 -0.36 -8.42
CA GLY A 50 7.25 -1.14 -9.51
C GLY A 50 7.20 -2.63 -9.18
N ASP A 51 8.36 -3.27 -9.14
CA ASP A 51 8.49 -4.70 -8.81
C ASP A 51 8.61 -4.97 -7.30
N LYS A 52 8.56 -3.92 -6.46
CA LYS A 52 8.66 -4.07 -5.00
C LYS A 52 7.30 -4.04 -4.36
N GLU A 53 7.02 -5.07 -3.57
CA GLU A 53 5.81 -5.17 -2.78
C GLU A 53 6.16 -5.10 -1.30
N ILE A 54 5.52 -4.17 -0.60
CA ILE A 54 5.77 -3.90 0.81
C ILE A 54 4.45 -4.06 1.55
N MET A 55 4.35 -5.13 2.34
CA MET A 55 3.22 -5.34 3.23
C MET A 55 3.42 -4.57 4.53
N GLY A 56 2.38 -3.85 4.97
CA GLY A 56 2.38 -3.02 6.18
C GLY A 56 2.74 -1.55 5.93
N ALA A 57 2.78 -0.76 7.01
CA ALA A 57 3.17 0.65 6.99
C ALA A 57 4.68 0.85 7.20
N GLU A 58 5.50 0.09 6.46
CA GLU A 58 6.97 0.15 6.54
C GLU A 58 7.51 1.38 5.78
N ILE A 59 7.34 2.56 6.36
CA ILE A 59 7.73 3.84 5.75
C ILE A 59 9.22 3.86 5.35
N SER A 60 10.08 3.18 6.11
CA SER A 60 11.51 3.06 5.80
C SER A 60 11.76 2.26 4.52
N GLU A 61 11.06 1.15 4.32
CA GLU A 61 11.18 0.35 3.09
C GLU A 61 10.55 1.08 1.90
N ILE A 62 9.42 1.78 2.13
CA ILE A 62 8.76 2.60 1.11
C ILE A 62 9.72 3.70 0.62
N LYS A 63 10.42 4.39 1.52
CA LYS A 63 11.45 5.37 1.14
C LYS A 63 12.54 4.75 0.28
N LYS A 64 13.10 3.61 0.71
CA LYS A 64 14.14 2.91 -0.05
C LYS A 64 13.64 2.46 -1.43
N ALA A 65 12.40 2.01 -1.53
CA ALA A 65 11.79 1.62 -2.80
C ALA A 65 11.57 2.81 -3.74
N LEU A 66 11.25 3.98 -3.19
CA LEU A 66 11.12 5.24 -3.93
C LEU A 66 12.46 5.93 -4.23
N GLY A 67 13.57 5.44 -3.66
CA GLY A 67 14.89 6.07 -3.78
C GLY A 67 15.06 7.36 -2.96
N LEU A 68 14.32 7.48 -1.85
CA LEU A 68 14.35 8.61 -0.90
C LEU A 68 15.21 8.37 0.33
#